data_AF-A0A920NZA4-F1
#
_entry.id   AF-A0A920NZA4-F1
#
_cell.length_a   1.000
_cell.length_b   1.000
_cell.length_c   1.000
_cell.angle_alpha   90.00
_cell.angle_beta   90.00
_cell.angle_gamma   90.00
#
_symmetry.space_group_name_H-M   'P 1'
#
loop_
_entity.id
_entity.type
_entity.pdbx_description
1 polymer ?
#
loop_
_entity_poly.entity_id
_entity_poly.type
_entity_poly.pdbx_seq_one_letter_code
_entity_poly.pdbx_strand_id
1 'polypeptide(L)'
;MYIIFALALLTASLVMAATFNSFIHPFIIILTVPLAVFGGLVFILLLNTSINIFSQIALVILIGISTKNSILIVDYTNQLRLTGKNIESSVKEACELRFRPIIMTSLRP
;
A
#
# COMPACT_ATOMS: atom_id res chain seq x y z
N MET A 1 -13.25 18.84 -4.36
CA MET A 1 -12.81 17.46 -4.65
C MET A 1 -11.37 17.18 -4.21
N TYR A 2 -10.36 17.92 -4.68
CA TYR A 2 -8.96 17.74 -4.23
C TYR A 2 -8.75 17.84 -2.72
N ILE A 3 -9.52 18.72 -2.06
CA ILE A 3 -9.46 18.91 -0.60
C ILE A 3 -9.90 17.66 0.17
N ILE A 4 -10.93 16.95 -0.28
CA ILE A 4 -11.45 15.75 0.41
C ILE A 4 -10.43 14.61 0.28
N PHE A 5 -9.81 14.45 -0.90
CA PHE A 5 -8.76 13.47 -1.12
C PHE A 5 -7.51 13.79 -0.29
N ALA A 6 -7.09 15.06 -0.26
CA ALA A 6 -5.97 15.50 0.57
C ALA A 6 -6.23 15.31 2.08
N LEU A 7 -7.44 15.63 2.54
CA LEU A 7 -7.83 15.46 3.94
C LEU A 7 -7.94 13.99 4.33
N ALA A 8 -8.42 13.12 3.44
CA ALA A 8 -8.45 11.67 3.64
C ALA A 8 -7.03 11.09 3.71
N LEU A 9 -6.11 11.55 2.85
CA LEU A 9 -4.71 11.15 2.89
C LEU A 9 -4.03 11.57 4.19
N LEU A 10 -4.26 12.82 4.59
CA LEU A 10 -3.69 13.41 5.79
C LEU A 10 -4.20 12.70 7.06
N THR A 11 -5.50 12.49 7.17
CA THR A 11 -6.09 11.76 8.31
C THR A 11 -5.65 10.29 8.34
N ALA A 12 -5.58 9.59 7.20
CA ALA A 12 -5.06 8.22 7.15
C ALA A 12 -3.59 8.13 7.58
N SER A 13 -2.75 9.11 7.18
CA SER A 13 -1.35 9.18 7.57
C SER A 13 -1.17 9.44 9.07
N LEU A 14 -1.97 10.34 9.66
CA LEU A 14 -1.96 10.63 11.10
C LEU A 14 -2.44 9.45 11.95
N VAL A 15 -3.53 8.79 11.53
CA VAL A 15 -4.06 7.62 12.25
C VAL A 15 -3.02 6.50 12.26
N MET A 16 -2.36 6.19 11.14
CA MET A 16 -1.31 5.17 11.13
C MET A 16 -0.06 5.57 11.90
N ALA A 17 0.36 6.84 11.83
CA ALA A 17 1.46 7.34 12.66
C ALA A 17 1.16 7.14 14.16
N ALA A 18 -0.07 7.43 14.58
CA ALA A 18 -0.53 7.25 15.95
C ALA A 18 -0.67 5.77 16.35
N THR A 19 -1.08 4.89 15.42
CA THR A 19 -1.36 3.48 15.72
C THR A 19 -0.08 2.63 15.81
N PHE A 20 0.95 2.94 15.00
CA PHE A 20 2.15 2.09 14.90
C PHE A 20 3.38 2.64 15.64
N ASN A 21 3.31 3.85 16.24
CA ASN A 21 4.41 4.48 16.98
C ASN A 21 5.75 4.47 16.20
N SER A 22 5.66 4.56 14.87
CA SER A 22 6.81 4.39 13.97
C SER A 22 6.68 5.33 12.77
N PHE A 23 7.71 6.14 12.58
CA PHE A 23 7.82 7.18 11.54
C PHE A 23 8.04 6.63 10.13
N ILE A 24 8.27 5.31 10.00
CA ILE A 24 8.51 4.65 8.71
C ILE A 24 7.18 4.38 7.98
N HIS A 25 6.10 4.05 8.70
CA HIS A 25 4.80 3.76 8.07
C HIS A 25 4.21 4.98 7.33
N PRO A 26 4.26 6.21 7.87
CA PRO A 26 3.84 7.42 7.15
C PRO A 26 4.61 7.65 5.85
N PHE A 27 5.92 7.38 5.84
CA PHE A 27 6.76 7.57 4.67
C PHE A 27 6.39 6.61 3.53
N ILE A 28 6.07 5.36 3.88
CA ILE A 28 5.62 4.35 2.91
C ILE A 28 4.30 4.79 2.26
N ILE A 29 3.33 5.32 3.02
CA ILE A 29 2.05 5.79 2.47
C ILE A 29 2.28 6.87 1.42
N ILE A 30 3.08 7.89 1.75
CA ILE A 30 3.35 9.02 0.84
C ILE A 30 4.01 8.53 -0.45
N LEU A 31 4.86 7.50 -0.39
CA LEU A 31 5.48 6.89 -1.57
C LEU A 31 4.52 6.00 -2.38
N THR A 32 3.61 5.29 -1.70
CA THR A 32 2.73 4.30 -2.34
C THR A 32 1.52 4.94 -3.02
N VAL A 33 1.04 6.08 -2.52
CA VAL A 33 -0.09 6.83 -3.08
C VAL A 33 0.13 7.23 -4.55
N PRO A 34 1.21 7.95 -4.93
CA PRO A 34 1.43 8.34 -6.32
C PRO A 34 1.61 7.12 -7.21
N LEU A 35 2.26 6.06 -6.71
CA LEU A 35 2.45 4.81 -7.44
C LEU A 35 1.12 4.09 -7.72
N ALA A 36 0.21 4.04 -6.73
CA ALA A 36 -1.11 3.45 -6.88
C ALA A 36 -2.03 4.26 -7.79
N VAL A 37 -1.99 5.59 -7.71
CA VAL A 37 -2.72 6.49 -8.62
C VAL A 37 -2.21 6.31 -10.05
N PHE A 38 -0.90 6.22 -10.24
CA PHE A 38 -0.30 5.97 -11.55
C PHE A 38 -0.75 4.63 -12.13
N GLY A 39 -0.68 3.55 -11.36
CA GLY A 39 -1.14 2.22 -11.79
C GLY A 39 -2.62 2.19 -12.16
N GLY A 40 -3.47 2.83 -11.37
CA GLY A 40 -4.89 2.90 -11.68
C GLY A 40 -5.23 3.80 -12.87
N LEU A 41 -4.52 4.91 -13.07
CA LEU A 41 -4.65 5.75 -14.27
C LEU A 41 -4.26 4.99 -15.55
N VAL A 42 -3.17 4.23 -15.51
CA VAL A 42 -2.74 3.37 -16.63
C VAL A 42 -3.81 2.33 -16.95
N PHE A 43 -4.44 1.74 -15.92
CA PHE A 43 -5.50 0.76 -16.10
C PHE A 43 -6.77 1.36 -16.71
N ILE A 44 -7.18 2.56 -16.27
CA ILE A 44 -8.32 3.28 -16.82
C ILE A 44 -8.06 3.65 -18.31
N LEU A 45 -6.82 4.06 -18.63
CA LEU A 45 -6.41 4.34 -20.00
C LEU A 45 -6.47 3.09 -20.89
N LEU A 46 -6.03 1.94 -20.39
CA LEU A 46 -6.10 0.64 -21.09
C LEU A 46 -7.55 0.18 -21.31
N LEU A 47 -8.42 0.35 -20.31
CA LEU A 47 -9.84 -0.02 -20.40
C LEU A 47 -10.69 1.00 -21.17
N ASN A 48 -10.09 2.10 -21.67
CA ASN A 48 -10.77 3.18 -22.38
C ASN A 48 -12.03 3.70 -21.65
N THR A 49 -11.99 3.67 -20.31
CA THR A 49 -13.11 4.09 -19.46
C THR A 49 -12.89 5.53 -18.98
N SER A 50 -13.96 6.30 -18.85
CA SER A 50 -13.87 7.67 -18.34
C SER A 50 -13.60 7.70 -16.84
N ILE A 51 -12.85 8.71 -16.36
CA ILE A 51 -12.69 8.98 -14.93
C ILE A 51 -14.03 9.45 -14.35
N ASN A 52 -14.77 8.52 -13.79
CA ASN A 52 -16.06 8.69 -13.13
C ASN A 52 -15.96 8.40 -11.63
N ILE A 53 -17.03 8.68 -10.87
CA ILE A 53 -17.03 8.54 -9.40
C ILE A 53 -16.66 7.11 -8.96
N PHE A 54 -17.08 6.10 -9.73
CA PHE A 54 -16.76 4.69 -9.49
C PHE A 54 -15.26 4.41 -9.65
N SER A 55 -14.62 4.92 -10.70
CA SER A 55 -13.16 4.81 -10.89
C SER A 55 -12.39 5.52 -9.76
N GLN A 56 -12.89 6.64 -9.25
CA GLN A 56 -12.25 7.34 -8.12
C GLN A 56 -12.34 6.54 -6.82
N ILE A 57 -13.50 5.92 -6.55
CA ILE A 57 -13.65 5.03 -5.38
C ILE A 57 -12.73 3.81 -5.52
N ALA A 58 -12.65 3.21 -6.72
CA ALA A 58 -11.75 2.10 -7.00
C ALA A 58 -10.27 2.49 -6.78
N LEU A 59 -9.85 3.69 -7.22
CA LEU A 59 -8.51 4.23 -6.97
C LEU A 59 -8.22 4.37 -5.47
N VAL A 60 -9.17 4.90 -4.69
CA VAL A 60 -9.01 5.04 -3.22
C VAL A 60 -8.87 3.67 -2.55
N ILE A 61 -9.68 2.69 -2.94
CA ILE A 61 -9.60 1.31 -2.42
C ILE A 61 -8.25 0.68 -2.81
N LEU A 62 -7.81 0.87 -4.06
CA LEU A 62 -6.52 0.38 -4.56
C LEU A 62 -5.34 0.93 -3.74
N ILE A 63 -5.36 2.24 -3.44
CA ILE A 63 -4.36 2.89 -2.56
C ILE A 63 -4.36 2.21 -1.19
N GLY A 64 -5.54 1.97 -0.59
CA GLY A 64 -5.65 1.33 0.73
C GLY A 64 -5.10 -0.09 0.75
N ILE A 65 -5.42 -0.92 -0.25
CA ILE A 65 -4.94 -2.30 -0.36
C ILE A 65 -3.41 -2.32 -0.56
N SER A 66 -2.90 -1.51 -1.48
CA SER A 66 -1.46 -1.42 -1.77
C SER A 66 -0.65 -0.96 -0.56
N THR A 67 -1.16 0.05 0.15
CA THR A 67 -0.56 0.58 1.37
C THR A 67 -0.54 -0.47 2.49
N LYS A 68 -1.65 -1.18 2.71
CA LYS A 68 -1.73 -2.24 3.73
C LYS A 68 -0.74 -3.37 3.44
N ASN A 69 -0.58 -3.75 2.17
CA ASN A 69 0.39 -4.78 1.77
C ASN A 69 1.83 -4.33 2.01
N SER A 70 2.16 -3.08 1.67
CA SER A 70 3.49 -2.51 1.85
C SER A 70 3.87 -2.41 3.33
N ILE A 71 2.96 -1.91 4.17
CA ILE A 71 3.18 -1.79 5.62
C ILE A 71 3.43 -3.16 6.24
N LEU A 72 2.67 -4.16 5.84
CA LEU A 72 2.75 -5.48 6.46
C LEU A 72 4.03 -6.23 6.10
N ILE A 73 4.61 -6.00 4.91
CA ILE A 73 5.94 -6.51 4.55
C ILE A 73 7.02 -5.85 5.43
N VAL A 74 6.92 -4.53 5.61
CA VAL A 74 7.90 -3.78 6.42
C VAL A 74 7.83 -4.17 7.89
N ASP A 75 6.63 -4.34 8.43
CA ASP A 75 6.43 -4.79 9.81
C ASP A 75 7.01 -6.20 10.02
N TYR A 76 6.72 -7.14 9.11
CA TYR A 76 7.31 -8.49 9.15
C TYR A 76 8.84 -8.48 9.06
N THR A 77 9.38 -7.64 8.17
CA THR A 77 10.83 -7.47 8.04
C THR A 77 11.44 -6.97 9.35
N ASN A 78 10.77 -6.05 10.03
CA ASN A 78 11.23 -5.50 11.31
C ASN A 78 11.12 -6.54 12.44
N GLN A 79 10.05 -7.35 12.47
CA GLN A 79 9.95 -8.48 13.41
C GLN A 79 11.06 -9.53 13.19
N LEU A 80 11.39 -9.82 11.93
CA LEU A 80 12.50 -10.72 11.57
C LEU A 80 13.87 -10.11 11.94
N ARG A 81 14.04 -8.78 11.87
CA ARG A 81 15.24 -8.11 12.41
C ARG A 81 15.34 -8.22 13.92
N LEU A 82 14.23 -8.12 14.65
CA LEU A 82 14.22 -8.25 16.12
C LEU A 82 14.64 -9.65 16.59
N THR A 83 14.46 -10.66 15.73
CA THR A 83 14.96 -12.04 15.94
C THR A 83 16.44 -12.23 15.58
N GLY A 84 17.15 -11.15 15.21
CA GLY A 84 18.59 -11.15 14.96
C GLY A 84 19.00 -11.45 13.51
N LYS A 85 18.06 -11.58 12.57
CA LYS A 85 18.38 -11.79 11.14
C LYS A 85 18.83 -10.49 10.45
N ASN A 86 19.75 -10.61 9.51
CA ASN A 86 20.22 -9.51 8.66
C ASN A 86 19.08 -8.94 7.79
N ILE A 87 19.12 -7.64 7.52
CA ILE A 87 18.09 -6.91 6.75
C ILE A 87 17.77 -7.60 5.42
N GLU A 88 18.78 -7.99 4.64
CA GLU A 88 18.57 -8.66 3.35
C GLU A 88 17.84 -9.99 3.48
N SER A 89 18.25 -10.84 4.44
CA SER A 89 17.58 -12.12 4.68
C SER A 89 16.13 -11.91 5.15
N SER A 90 15.90 -10.93 6.02
CA SER A 90 14.59 -10.62 6.57
C SER A 90 13.62 -10.08 5.52
N VAL A 91 14.10 -9.22 4.60
CA VAL A 91 13.28 -8.72 3.49
C VAL A 91 12.92 -9.85 2.53
N LYS A 92 13.87 -10.73 2.20
CA LYS A 92 13.64 -11.84 1.27
C LYS A 92 12.59 -12.83 1.80
N GLU A 93 12.68 -13.16 3.09
CA GLU A 93 11.74 -14.05 3.78
C GLU A 93 10.35 -13.41 3.97
N ALA A 94 10.30 -12.12 4.31
CA ALA A 94 9.04 -11.37 4.37
C ALA A 94 8.34 -11.32 3.00
N CYS A 95 9.11 -11.16 1.92
CA CYS A 95 8.60 -11.22 0.55
C CYS A 95 8.08 -12.61 0.20
N GLU A 96 8.82 -13.71 0.48
CA GLU A 96 8.37 -15.08 0.19
C GLU A 96 7.07 -15.45 0.92
N LEU A 97 6.95 -15.12 2.20
CA LEU A 97 5.76 -15.39 3.01
C LEU A 97 4.51 -14.66 2.46
N ARG A 98 4.70 -13.48 1.88
CA ARG A 98 3.64 -12.64 1.30
C ARG A 98 3.34 -12.96 -0.15
N PHE A 99 4.31 -13.51 -0.89
CA PHE A 99 4.19 -13.82 -2.31
C PHE A 99 3.06 -14.81 -2.59
N ARG A 100 2.96 -15.88 -1.79
CA ARG A 100 1.88 -16.88 -1.89
C ARG A 100 0.48 -16.25 -1.69
N PRO A 101 0.20 -15.51 -0.60
CA PRO A 101 -1.07 -14.81 -0.42
C PRO A 101 -1.40 -13.76 -1.50
N ILE A 102 -0.41 -13.00 -1.98
CA ILE A 102 -0.61 -11.97 -3.01
C ILE A 102 -0.99 -12.61 -4.35
N ILE A 103 -0.32 -13.69 -4.74
CA ILE A 103 -0.69 -14.46 -5.94
C ILE A 103 -2.08 -15.07 -5.77
N MET A 104 -2.39 -15.66 -4.62
CA MET A 104 -3.68 -16.29 -4.38
C MET A 104 -4.86 -15.29 -4.44
N THR A 105 -4.64 -14.03 -4.05
CA THR A 105 -5.65 -12.97 -4.12
C THR A 105 -5.72 -12.27 -5.48
N SER A 106 -4.60 -12.19 -6.21
CA SER A 106 -4.57 -11.57 -7.55
C SER A 106 -5.03 -12.52 -8.66
N LEU A 107 -4.88 -13.84 -8.46
CA LEU A 107 -5.19 -14.87 -9.46
C LEU A 107 -6.59 -15.47 -9.30
N ARG A 108 -7.31 -15.19 -8.21
CA ARG A 108 -8.70 -15.64 -8.08
C ARG A 108 -9.57 -14.63 -8.85
N PRO A 109 -10.06 -14.98 -10.05
CA PRO A 109 -10.91 -14.09 -10.84
C PRO A 109 -12.26 -13.86 -10.16
#